data_AF-K2L2E2-F1
#
_entry.id   AF-K2L2E2-F1
#
_cell.length_a   1.000
_cell.length_b   1.000
_cell.length_c   1.000
_cell.angle_alpha   90.00
_cell.angle_beta   90.00
_cell.angle_gamma   90.00
#
_symmetry.space_group_name_H-M   'P 1'
#
loop_
_entity.id
_entity.type
_entity.pdbx_description
1 polymer ?
#
loop_
_entity_poly.entity_id
_entity_poly.type
_entity_poly.pdbx_seq_one_letter_code
_entity_poly.pdbx_strand_id
1 'polypeptide(L)' 'MAYRYDSDLAFLKRLSSSDLKDLFEVLVYDEDGTLRMNE' A
#
# COMPACT_ATOMS: atom_id res chain seq x y z
N MET A 1 11.15 12.33 -11.70
CA MET A 1 10.39 11.61 -10.65
C MET A 1 11.09 11.83 -9.32
N ALA A 2 10.54 12.67 -8.45
CA ALA A 2 11.05 12.82 -7.10
C ALA A 2 10.40 11.73 -6.24
N TYR A 3 11.13 10.65 -5.94
CA TYR A 3 10.75 9.76 -4.86
C TYR A 3 10.93 10.54 -3.56
N ARG A 4 9.89 11.26 -3.14
CA ARG A 4 9.84 11.84 -1.80
C ARG A 4 9.97 10.69 -0.83
N TYR A 5 10.97 10.77 0.04
CA TYR A 5 11.08 9.87 1.16
C TYR A 5 10.02 10.31 2.17
N ASP A 6 8.81 9.80 2.01
CA ASP A 6 7.77 9.97 3.01
C ASP A 6 8.14 9.09 4.19
N SER A 7 8.46 9.73 5.32
CA SER A 7 8.70 9.02 6.58
C SER A 7 7.49 8.18 6.98
N ASP A 8 6.29 8.61 6.60
CA ASP A 8 5.05 7.83 6.70
C ASP A 8 5.11 6.53 5.91
N LEU A 9 5.94 6.38 4.87
CA LEU A 9 6.11 5.13 4.11
C LEU A 9 7.31 4.29 4.59
N ALA A 10 8.06 4.75 5.59
CA ALA A 10 9.23 4.02 6.11
C ALA A 10 8.84 2.69 6.77
N PHE A 11 7.58 2.52 7.22
CA PHE A 11 7.09 1.27 7.79
C PHE A 11 6.98 0.16 6.73
N LEU A 12 6.80 0.48 5.45
CA LEU A 12 6.74 -0.51 4.36
C LEU A 12 8.03 -1.33 4.26
N LYS A 13 9.18 -0.74 4.61
CA LYS A 13 10.47 -1.46 4.64
C LYS A 13 10.63 -2.42 5.81
N ARG A 14 9.81 -2.28 6.86
CA ARG A 14 9.84 -3.14 8.06
C ARG A 14 8.84 -4.28 7.97
N LEU A 15 7.86 -4.19 7.08
CA LEU A 15 6.88 -5.24 6.81
C LEU A 15 7.50 -6.39 6.03
N SER A 16 7.05 -7.61 6.31
CA SER A 16 7.42 -8.77 5.50
C SER A 16 6.74 -8.68 4.12
N SER A 17 7.31 -9.34 3.10
CA SER A 17 6.74 -9.31 1.75
C SER A 17 5.28 -9.78 1.68
N SER A 18 4.85 -10.63 2.64
CA SER A 18 3.45 -11.03 2.81
C SER A 18 2.59 -9.88 3.33
N ASP A 19 3.02 -9.20 4.39
CA ASP A 19 2.23 -8.10 4.97
C ASP A 19 2.12 -6.91 4.01
N LEU A 20 3.16 -6.68 3.19
CA LEU A 20 3.13 -5.66 2.14
C LEU A 20 2.05 -5.97 1.09
N LYS A 21 1.89 -7.26 0.76
CA LYS A 21 0.90 -7.72 -0.22
C LYS A 21 -0.52 -7.55 0.32
N ASP A 22 -0.76 -7.97 1.57
CA ASP A 22 -2.05 -7.76 2.25
C ASP A 22 -2.39 -6.27 2.35
N LEU A 23 -1.42 -5.43 2.70
CA LEU A 23 -1.64 -3.98 2.79
C LEU A 23 -1.97 -3.37 1.42
N PHE A 24 -1.26 -3.77 0.37
CA PHE A 24 -1.57 -3.33 -0.99
C PHE A 24 -2.95 -3.80 -1.42
N GLU A 25 -3.31 -5.05 -1.10
CA GLU A 25 -4.62 -5.60 -1.42
C GLU A 25 -5.74 -4.78 -0.75
N VAL A 26 -5.60 -4.40 0.52
CA VAL A 26 -6.58 -3.55 1.24
C VAL A 26 -6.60 -2.11 0.71
N LEU A 27 -5.47 -1.56 0.26
CA LEU A 27 -5.39 -0.20 -0.29
C LEU A 27 -5.99 -0.09 -1.69
N VAL A 28 -5.80 -1.14 -2.50
CA VAL A 28 -6.19 -1.16 -3.91
C VAL A 28 -7.57 -1.77 -4.07
N TYR A 29 -7.92 -2.79 -3.32
CA TYR A 29 -9.20 -3.46 -3.40
C TYR A 29 -10.03 -3.16 -2.16
N ASP A 30 -11.26 -2.71 -2.39
CA ASP A 30 -12.27 -2.66 -1.34
C ASP A 30 -12.73 -4.08 -0.97
N GLU A 31 -13.53 -4.22 0.08
CA GLU A 31 -13.98 -5.53 0.60
C GLU A 31 -14.72 -6.37 -0.46
N ASP A 32 -15.29 -5.70 -1.46
CA ASP A 32 -16.00 -6.30 -2.61
C ASP A 32 -15.08 -6.69 -3.80
N GLY A 33 -13.75 -6.59 -3.64
CA GLY A 33 -12.78 -6.82 -4.72
C GLY A 33 -12.80 -5.75 -5.81
N THR A 34 -13.52 -4.65 -5.59
CA THR A 34 -13.59 -3.52 -6.51
C THR A 34 -12.39 -2.61 -6.26
N LEU A 35 -11.67 -2.30 -7.33
CA LEU A 35 -10.45 -1.51 -7.24
C LEU A 35 -10.79 -0.06 -6.84
N ARG A 36 -10.46 0.32 -5.60
CA ARG A 36 -10.75 1.63 -5.01
C ARG A 36 -9.77 2.65 -5.58
N MET A 37 -9.95 3.02 -6.85
CA MET A 37 -9.25 4.17 -7.43
C MET A 37 -9.76 5.43 -6.72
N ASN A 38 -8.94 6.03 -5.86
CA ASN A 38 -9.14 7.42 -5.49
C ASN A 38 -8.69 8.27 -6.69
N GLU A 39 -9.66 8.91 -7.35
CA GLU A 39 -9.44 9.94 -8.39
C GLU A 39 -8.69 11.16 -7.84
#